data_AF-A0A1V5QQ26-F1
#
_entry.id   AF-A0A1V5QQ26-F1
#
_cell.length_a   1.000
_cell.length_b   1.000
_cell.length_c   1.000
_cell.angle_alpha   90.00
_cell.angle_beta   90.00
_cell.angle_gamma   90.00
#
_symmetry.space_group_name_H-M   'P 1'
#
loop_
_entity.id
_entity.type
_entity.pdbx_description
1 polymer ?
#
loop_
_entity_poly.entity_id
_entity_poly.type
_entity_poly.pdbx_seq_one_letter_code
_entity_poly.pdbx_strand_id
1 'polypeptide(L)'
;MPRDVENLSLNVEFYTLMKRIFSSDFNLIKIKDPLLDCFRKNSNKSLIENKDLFLQCLESNLSNSKKAEKIEEYTRLANLWESKNSIDLFRLALLLNSVKIGISEKVKNTLSKKSYFGDKLSLVYDSQSCNSAYEARILTSILSKTILLNLQNQKLPNYIKIDNNRKKELFQLVKKYSKKVDIFSCFLPIMIESVNQSIISNAGGIYEDRVLEKLISIGIPKSDIVQYKHSEVGSIEHDFIFKYKNKKWGISSKRTLRERYKQYVNLLENNETDFMFAITLGTDLTPSKAKTIVSFGVKIFVAPEIYKNNKDLQKIKGLYSTTQLTKKTLDKLIKELI
;
A
#
# COMPACT_ATOMS: atom_id res chain seq x y z
N MET A 1 8.95 0.15 -38.10
CA MET A 1 8.81 0.54 -36.69
C MET A 1 9.71 -0.37 -35.85
N PRO A 2 10.20 0.06 -34.67
CA PRO A 2 10.79 -0.90 -33.73
C PRO A 2 9.78 -2.02 -33.49
N ARG A 3 10.22 -3.29 -33.47
CA ARG A 3 9.35 -4.46 -33.18
C ARG A 3 8.56 -4.29 -31.87
N ASP A 4 9.04 -3.42 -31.00
CA ASP A 4 8.46 -3.09 -29.69
C ASP A 4 7.09 -2.40 -29.78
N VAL A 5 6.74 -1.79 -30.93
CA VAL A 5 5.45 -1.10 -31.14
C VAL A 5 4.46 -1.93 -31.97
N GLU A 6 4.94 -2.95 -32.70
CA GLU A 6 4.12 -3.74 -33.64
C GLU A 6 2.97 -4.51 -32.97
N ASN A 7 3.06 -4.77 -31.65
CA ASN A 7 2.01 -5.46 -30.89
C ASN A 7 1.39 -4.62 -29.76
N LEU A 8 1.50 -3.29 -29.83
CA LEU A 8 0.98 -2.41 -28.76
C LEU A 8 -0.50 -2.65 -28.47
N SER A 9 -1.34 -2.83 -29.50
CA SER A 9 -2.78 -3.09 -29.32
C SER A 9 -3.03 -4.37 -28.51
N LEU A 10 -2.35 -5.47 -28.82
CA LEU A 10 -2.51 -6.74 -28.11
C LEU A 10 -1.95 -6.68 -26.67
N ASN A 11 -0.87 -5.92 -26.46
CA ASN A 11 -0.34 -5.64 -25.12
C ASN A 11 -1.33 -4.82 -24.28
N VAL A 12 -1.95 -3.79 -24.86
CA VAL A 12 -2.97 -2.96 -24.20
C VAL A 12 -4.20 -3.78 -23.86
N GLU A 13 -4.66 -4.65 -24.77
CA GLU A 13 -5.75 -5.58 -24.51
C GLU A 13 -5.42 -6.48 -23.32
N PHE A 14 -4.26 -7.15 -23.36
CA PHE A 14 -3.86 -8.07 -22.30
C PHE A 14 -3.69 -7.37 -20.94
N TYR A 15 -3.05 -6.21 -20.91
CA TYR A 15 -2.92 -5.39 -19.71
C TYR A 15 -4.29 -4.97 -19.16
N THR A 16 -5.21 -4.56 -20.02
CA THR A 16 -6.58 -4.18 -19.64
C THR A 16 -7.32 -5.35 -18.99
N LEU A 17 -7.23 -6.55 -19.59
CA LEU A 17 -7.84 -7.77 -19.02
C LEU A 17 -7.26 -8.08 -17.63
N MET A 18 -5.93 -8.05 -17.47
CA MET A 18 -5.30 -8.25 -16.15
C MET A 18 -5.74 -7.21 -15.13
N LYS A 19 -5.78 -5.93 -15.53
CA LYS A 19 -6.19 -4.83 -14.64
C LYS A 19 -7.61 -5.02 -14.13
N ARG A 20 -8.55 -5.42 -15.00
CA ARG A 20 -9.94 -5.72 -14.63
C ARG A 20 -10.03 -6.94 -13.72
N ILE A 21 -9.36 -8.05 -14.06
CA ILE A 21 -9.38 -9.29 -13.25
C ILE A 21 -8.79 -9.07 -11.85
N PHE A 22 -7.69 -8.31 -11.74
CA PHE A 22 -6.95 -8.15 -10.48
C PHE A 22 -7.45 -7.01 -9.61
N SER A 23 -8.30 -6.13 -10.15
CA SER A 23 -9.03 -5.14 -9.37
C SER A 23 -10.10 -5.80 -8.49
N SER A 24 -10.38 -5.19 -7.32
CA SER A 24 -11.34 -5.71 -6.33
C SER A 24 -12.76 -5.86 -6.86
N ASP A 25 -13.11 -5.09 -7.88
CA ASP A 25 -14.49 -4.88 -8.33
C ASP A 25 -15.06 -6.18 -8.93
N PHE A 26 -14.23 -6.90 -9.68
CA PHE A 26 -14.65 -8.08 -10.42
C PHE A 26 -14.63 -9.36 -9.59
N ASN A 27 -13.83 -9.45 -8.52
CA ASN A 27 -13.65 -10.64 -7.66
C ASN A 27 -13.58 -11.99 -8.41
N LEU A 28 -13.18 -11.99 -9.69
CA LEU A 28 -13.16 -13.16 -10.58
C LEU A 28 -12.23 -14.24 -10.04
N ILE A 29 -11.28 -13.83 -9.21
CA ILE A 29 -10.37 -14.70 -8.49
C ILE A 29 -11.11 -15.78 -7.69
N LYS A 30 -12.26 -15.46 -7.07
CA LYS A 30 -13.04 -16.43 -6.27
C LYS A 30 -13.66 -17.54 -7.12
N ILE A 31 -13.92 -17.26 -8.40
CA ILE A 31 -14.60 -18.15 -9.34
C ILE A 31 -13.71 -18.51 -10.53
N LYS A 32 -12.40 -18.30 -10.37
CA LYS A 32 -11.38 -18.51 -11.40
C LYS A 32 -11.38 -19.94 -11.92
N ASP A 33 -11.42 -20.93 -11.03
CA ASP A 33 -11.33 -22.34 -11.42
C ASP A 33 -12.58 -22.81 -12.18
N PRO A 34 -13.83 -22.53 -11.71
CA PRO A 34 -15.04 -22.75 -12.51
C PRO A 34 -15.00 -22.11 -13.90
N LEU A 35 -14.54 -20.86 -14.01
CA LEU A 35 -14.43 -20.15 -15.28
C LEU A 35 -13.45 -20.84 -16.24
N LEU A 36 -12.26 -21.17 -15.74
CA LEU A 36 -11.24 -21.85 -16.54
C LEU A 36 -11.70 -23.26 -16.97
N ASP A 37 -12.53 -23.95 -16.18
CA ASP A 37 -13.14 -25.22 -16.58
C ASP A 37 -14.20 -25.05 -17.66
N CYS A 38 -15.01 -23.99 -17.57
CA CYS A 38 -16.02 -23.68 -18.56
C CYS A 38 -15.40 -23.48 -19.95
N PHE A 39 -14.34 -22.68 -20.06
CA PHE A 39 -13.64 -22.48 -21.33
C PHE A 39 -12.96 -23.74 -21.85
N ARG A 40 -12.36 -24.54 -20.96
CA ARG A 40 -11.66 -25.77 -21.34
C ARG A 40 -12.63 -26.79 -21.95
N LYS A 41 -13.80 -26.97 -21.36
CA LYS A 41 -14.84 -27.91 -21.87
C LYS A 41 -15.45 -27.46 -23.20
N ASN A 42 -15.35 -26.18 -23.52
CA ASN A 42 -16.04 -25.54 -24.63
C ASN A 42 -15.08 -24.90 -25.66
N SER A 43 -13.84 -25.40 -25.77
CA SER A 43 -12.78 -24.79 -26.60
C SER A 43 -13.12 -24.59 -28.08
N ASN A 44 -14.09 -25.36 -28.60
CA ASN A 44 -14.47 -25.34 -30.01
C ASN A 44 -15.54 -24.28 -30.33
N LYS A 45 -16.17 -23.69 -29.31
CA LYS A 45 -17.26 -22.73 -29.45
C LYS A 45 -16.84 -21.45 -30.18
N SER A 46 -17.81 -20.78 -30.80
CA SER A 46 -17.65 -19.45 -31.41
C SER A 46 -17.38 -18.38 -30.34
N LEU A 47 -16.99 -17.17 -30.76
CA LEU A 47 -16.77 -16.06 -29.83
C LEU A 47 -18.03 -15.70 -29.04
N ILE A 48 -19.18 -15.64 -29.72
CA ILE A 48 -20.49 -15.32 -29.13
C ILE A 48 -20.86 -16.36 -28.08
N GLU A 49 -20.78 -17.64 -28.44
CA GLU A 49 -21.08 -18.74 -27.51
C GLU A 49 -20.15 -18.73 -26.27
N ASN A 50 -18.88 -18.33 -26.41
CA ASN A 50 -17.98 -18.20 -25.27
C ASN A 50 -18.33 -17.01 -24.37
N LYS A 51 -18.84 -15.90 -24.92
CA LYS A 51 -19.34 -14.77 -24.13
C LYS A 51 -20.58 -15.19 -23.32
N ASP A 52 -21.50 -15.92 -23.95
CA ASP A 52 -22.70 -16.41 -23.28
C ASP A 52 -22.35 -17.40 -22.16
N LEU A 53 -21.45 -18.34 -22.43
CA LEU A 53 -20.96 -19.31 -21.43
C LEU A 53 -20.25 -18.64 -20.24
N PHE A 54 -19.48 -17.58 -20.52
CA PHE A 54 -18.85 -16.77 -19.47
C PHE A 54 -19.91 -16.16 -18.56
N LEU A 55 -20.90 -15.47 -19.12
CA LEU A 55 -21.96 -14.82 -18.35
C LEU A 55 -22.78 -15.84 -17.54
N GLN A 56 -23.15 -16.97 -18.15
CA GLN A 56 -23.85 -18.06 -17.45
C GLN A 56 -23.04 -18.61 -16.27
N CYS A 57 -21.73 -18.82 -16.46
CA CYS A 57 -20.86 -19.31 -15.39
C CYS A 57 -20.73 -18.30 -14.25
N LEU A 58 -20.75 -17.01 -14.54
CA LEU A 58 -20.74 -15.97 -13.51
C LEU A 58 -22.06 -15.94 -12.74
N GLU A 59 -23.18 -15.94 -13.45
CA GLU A 59 -24.52 -15.89 -12.86
C GLU A 59 -24.79 -17.04 -11.89
N SER A 60 -24.26 -18.23 -12.19
CA SER A 60 -24.39 -19.40 -11.32
C SER A 60 -23.53 -19.34 -10.06
N ASN A 61 -22.54 -18.44 -9.99
CA ASN A 61 -21.57 -18.35 -8.89
C ASN A 61 -21.65 -17.03 -8.08
N LEU A 62 -22.58 -16.12 -8.42
CA LEU A 62 -22.79 -14.86 -7.69
C LEU A 62 -23.88 -14.98 -6.61
N SER A 63 -23.67 -14.36 -5.45
CA SER A 63 -24.69 -14.21 -4.41
C SER A 63 -25.67 -13.06 -4.73
N ASN A 64 -26.93 -13.20 -4.27
CA ASN A 64 -28.07 -12.39 -4.72
C ASN A 64 -27.98 -10.87 -4.48
N SER A 65 -27.25 -10.39 -3.47
CA SER A 65 -27.40 -8.99 -3.02
C SER A 65 -26.81 -7.92 -3.94
N LYS A 66 -26.06 -8.28 -5.00
CA LYS A 66 -25.52 -7.35 -6.03
C LYS A 66 -25.43 -7.98 -7.42
N LYS A 67 -26.33 -8.92 -7.75
CA LYS A 67 -26.20 -9.75 -8.95
C LYS A 67 -26.29 -8.92 -10.25
N ALA A 68 -27.26 -8.02 -10.36
CA ALA A 68 -27.49 -7.22 -11.56
C ALA A 68 -26.33 -6.26 -11.91
N GLU A 69 -25.86 -5.46 -10.94
CA GLU A 69 -24.72 -4.54 -11.12
C GLU A 69 -23.47 -5.29 -11.60
N LYS A 70 -23.18 -6.45 -10.99
CA LYS A 70 -22.02 -7.25 -11.37
C LYS A 70 -22.15 -7.87 -12.75
N ILE A 71 -23.33 -8.32 -13.15
CA ILE A 71 -23.57 -8.86 -14.51
C ILE A 71 -23.29 -7.79 -15.56
N GLU A 72 -23.69 -6.54 -15.34
CA GLU A 72 -23.39 -5.45 -16.29
C GLU A 72 -21.87 -5.24 -16.43
N GLU A 73 -21.15 -5.20 -15.31
CA GLU A 73 -19.69 -5.08 -15.33
C GLU A 73 -19.02 -6.26 -16.05
N TYR A 74 -19.47 -7.49 -15.80
CA TYR A 74 -18.95 -8.67 -16.49
C TYR A 74 -19.31 -8.68 -17.98
N THR A 75 -20.47 -8.17 -18.35
CA THR A 75 -20.87 -8.01 -19.75
C THR A 75 -19.93 -7.03 -20.45
N ARG A 76 -19.59 -5.91 -19.81
CA ARG A 76 -18.57 -4.97 -20.31
C ARG A 76 -17.21 -5.65 -20.49
N LEU A 77 -16.82 -6.54 -19.56
CA LEU A 77 -15.57 -7.31 -19.67
C LEU A 77 -15.61 -8.32 -20.83
N ALA A 78 -16.71 -9.06 -21.01
CA ALA A 78 -16.90 -9.99 -22.13
C ALA A 78 -16.91 -9.25 -23.48
N ASN A 79 -17.41 -8.02 -23.50
CA ASN A 79 -17.41 -7.17 -24.69
C ASN A 79 -16.03 -6.71 -25.12
N LEU A 80 -15.02 -6.75 -24.23
CA LEU A 80 -13.62 -6.54 -24.62
C LEU A 80 -13.06 -7.68 -25.49
N TRP A 81 -13.75 -8.84 -25.56
CA TRP A 81 -13.28 -9.92 -26.40
C TRP A 81 -13.72 -9.70 -27.85
N GLU A 82 -12.74 -9.38 -28.69
CA GLU A 82 -12.91 -9.18 -30.13
C GLU A 82 -12.61 -10.46 -30.93
N SER A 83 -11.90 -11.43 -30.32
CA SER A 83 -11.50 -12.66 -30.99
C SER A 83 -11.34 -13.84 -30.03
N LYS A 84 -11.11 -15.04 -30.58
CA LYS A 84 -10.69 -16.19 -29.78
C LYS A 84 -9.34 -15.96 -29.07
N ASN A 85 -8.48 -15.06 -29.59
CA ASN A 85 -7.24 -14.71 -28.90
C ASN A 85 -7.51 -13.94 -27.61
N SER A 86 -8.53 -13.08 -27.60
CA SER A 86 -8.95 -12.32 -26.42
C SER A 86 -9.33 -13.25 -25.25
N ILE A 87 -10.03 -14.35 -25.56
CA ILE A 87 -10.41 -15.37 -24.57
C ILE A 87 -9.17 -16.07 -24.01
N ASP A 88 -8.21 -16.43 -24.86
CA ASP A 88 -6.98 -17.06 -24.42
C ASP A 88 -6.10 -16.10 -23.58
N LEU A 89 -6.06 -14.82 -23.93
CA LEU A 89 -5.40 -13.79 -23.13
C LEU A 89 -6.10 -13.59 -21.78
N PHE A 90 -7.42 -13.63 -21.75
CA PHE A 90 -8.22 -13.61 -20.52
C PHE A 90 -7.90 -14.81 -19.62
N ARG A 91 -7.86 -16.03 -20.19
CA ARG A 91 -7.46 -17.25 -19.46
C ARG A 91 -6.03 -17.17 -18.94
N LEU A 92 -5.10 -16.66 -19.75
CA LEU A 92 -3.72 -16.43 -19.33
C LEU A 92 -3.66 -15.45 -18.15
N ALA A 93 -4.40 -14.35 -18.20
CA ALA A 93 -4.49 -13.38 -17.11
C ALA A 93 -5.05 -13.99 -15.82
N LEU A 94 -6.11 -14.81 -15.91
CA LEU A 94 -6.64 -15.57 -14.77
C LEU A 94 -5.58 -16.48 -14.14
N LEU A 95 -4.83 -17.23 -14.96
CA LEU A 95 -3.77 -18.12 -14.47
C LEU A 95 -2.59 -17.36 -13.85
N LEU A 96 -2.20 -16.23 -14.44
CA LEU A 96 -1.17 -15.35 -13.87
C LEU A 96 -1.56 -14.76 -12.51
N ASN A 97 -2.85 -14.76 -12.14
CA ASN A 97 -3.24 -14.40 -10.78
C ASN A 97 -2.61 -15.31 -9.72
N SER A 98 -2.56 -16.62 -9.98
CA SER A 98 -1.93 -17.57 -9.06
C SER A 98 -0.42 -17.33 -8.96
N VAL A 99 0.21 -16.91 -10.06
CA VAL A 99 1.61 -16.48 -10.07
C VAL A 99 1.80 -15.23 -9.23
N LYS A 100 0.95 -14.21 -9.40
CA LYS A 100 0.94 -12.98 -8.61
C LYS A 100 0.85 -13.29 -7.11
N ILE A 101 -0.12 -14.11 -6.71
CA ILE A 101 -0.32 -14.49 -5.29
C ILE A 101 0.95 -15.14 -4.73
N GLY A 102 1.52 -16.14 -5.43
CA GLY A 102 2.71 -16.82 -4.94
C GLY A 102 3.95 -15.92 -4.88
N ILE A 103 4.10 -14.95 -5.79
CA ILE A 103 5.15 -13.92 -5.68
C ILE A 103 4.91 -13.05 -4.43
N SER A 104 3.70 -12.53 -4.25
CA SER A 104 3.37 -11.67 -3.11
C SER A 104 3.60 -12.38 -1.78
N GLU A 105 3.21 -13.64 -1.65
CA GLU A 105 3.48 -14.47 -0.47
C GLU A 105 5.00 -14.66 -0.26
N LYS A 106 5.75 -14.94 -1.33
CA LYS A 106 7.20 -15.12 -1.24
C LYS A 106 7.91 -13.84 -0.81
N VAL A 107 7.48 -12.67 -1.29
CA VAL A 107 8.00 -11.35 -0.87
C VAL A 107 7.70 -11.14 0.60
N LYS A 108 6.44 -11.31 1.02
CA LYS A 108 6.02 -11.15 2.42
C LYS A 108 6.83 -12.03 3.36
N ASN A 109 6.96 -13.32 3.06
CA ASN A 109 7.69 -14.28 3.90
C ASN A 109 9.21 -14.04 3.95
N THR A 110 9.77 -13.44 2.90
CA THR A 110 11.19 -13.06 2.89
C THR A 110 11.44 -11.86 3.79
N LEU A 111 10.54 -10.86 3.75
CA LEU A 111 10.71 -9.61 4.48
C LEU A 111 10.21 -9.67 5.93
N SER A 112 9.23 -10.52 6.24
CA SER A 112 8.68 -10.67 7.60
C SER A 112 9.69 -11.18 8.63
N LYS A 113 10.85 -11.68 8.16
CA LYS A 113 11.96 -12.13 9.01
C LYS A 113 12.81 -10.97 9.55
N LYS A 114 12.56 -9.74 9.13
CA LYS A 114 13.34 -8.57 9.55
C LYS A 114 12.78 -7.96 10.82
N SER A 115 13.60 -7.92 11.87
CA SER A 115 13.37 -7.10 13.06
C SER A 115 14.08 -5.76 12.90
N TYR A 116 13.38 -4.66 13.17
CA TYR A 116 13.98 -3.33 13.22
C TYR A 116 14.44 -3.01 14.64
N PHE A 117 15.58 -2.35 14.79
CA PHE A 117 16.09 -1.90 16.08
C PHE A 117 16.03 -0.37 16.22
N GLY A 118 16.09 0.10 17.47
CA GLY A 118 16.04 1.54 17.81
C GLY A 118 14.65 2.03 18.21
N ASP A 119 14.56 3.29 18.64
CA ASP A 119 13.29 3.95 18.93
C ASP A 119 12.47 4.08 17.64
N LYS A 120 11.18 3.76 17.66
CA LYS A 120 10.32 3.78 16.46
C LYS A 120 10.22 5.17 15.80
N LEU A 121 10.48 6.25 16.55
CA LEU A 121 10.50 7.63 16.06
C LEU A 121 11.91 8.14 15.71
N SER A 122 12.91 7.26 15.69
CA SER A 122 14.30 7.57 15.33
C SER A 122 14.55 7.55 13.82
N LEU A 123 15.64 8.20 13.38
CA LEU A 123 16.09 8.13 11.99
C LEU A 123 16.56 6.73 11.60
N VAL A 124 17.22 6.03 12.53
CA VAL A 124 17.70 4.66 12.31
C VAL A 124 16.55 3.71 12.03
N TYR A 125 15.45 3.79 12.79
CA TYR A 125 14.26 2.99 12.53
C TYR A 125 13.59 3.39 11.20
N ASP A 126 13.47 4.70 10.94
CA ASP A 126 12.85 5.19 9.70
C ASP A 126 13.58 4.69 8.45
N SER A 127 14.92 4.73 8.45
CA SER A 127 15.77 4.20 7.37
C SER A 127 15.52 2.72 7.13
N GLN A 128 15.53 1.90 8.18
CA GLN A 128 15.25 0.46 8.06
C GLN A 128 13.86 0.17 7.49
N SER A 129 12.84 0.88 7.99
CA SER A 129 11.45 0.71 7.54
C SER A 129 11.27 1.12 6.07
N CYS A 130 11.92 2.19 5.62
CA CYS A 130 11.89 2.64 4.22
C CYS A 130 12.63 1.66 3.31
N ASN A 131 13.80 1.19 3.74
CA ASN A 131 14.57 0.21 2.98
C ASN A 131 13.78 -1.08 2.78
N SER A 132 13.00 -1.53 3.77
CA SER A 132 12.12 -2.69 3.60
C SER A 132 11.09 -2.49 2.47
N ALA A 133 10.50 -1.30 2.36
CA ALA A 133 9.59 -0.98 1.24
C ALA A 133 10.31 -0.99 -0.11
N TYR A 134 11.55 -0.50 -0.17
CA TYR A 134 12.37 -0.56 -1.38
C TYR A 134 12.75 -2.00 -1.75
N GLU A 135 13.16 -2.80 -0.78
CA GLU A 135 13.45 -4.22 -0.95
C GLU A 135 12.23 -4.99 -1.45
N ALA A 136 11.02 -4.70 -0.94
CA ALA A 136 9.79 -5.30 -1.42
C ALA A 136 9.58 -5.05 -2.92
N ARG A 137 9.77 -3.80 -3.37
CA ARG A 137 9.63 -3.42 -4.78
C ARG A 137 10.69 -4.11 -5.65
N ILE A 138 11.95 -4.07 -5.24
CA ILE A 138 13.05 -4.69 -5.99
C ILE A 138 12.89 -6.21 -6.05
N LEU A 139 12.61 -6.86 -4.92
CA LEU A 139 12.41 -8.31 -4.85
C LEU A 139 11.23 -8.75 -5.73
N THR A 140 10.15 -7.97 -5.76
CA THR A 140 8.99 -8.22 -6.63
C THR A 140 9.38 -8.17 -8.10
N SER A 141 10.13 -7.16 -8.52
CA SER A 141 10.61 -7.04 -9.91
C SER A 141 11.52 -8.20 -10.30
N ILE A 142 12.46 -8.58 -9.42
CA ILE A 142 13.36 -9.72 -9.62
C ILE A 142 12.55 -11.02 -9.77
N LEU A 143 11.66 -11.32 -8.81
CA LEU A 143 10.85 -12.54 -8.84
C LEU A 143 9.93 -12.59 -10.07
N SER A 144 9.30 -11.47 -10.43
CA SER A 144 8.43 -11.39 -11.61
C SER A 144 9.20 -11.70 -12.89
N LYS A 145 10.39 -11.12 -13.05
CA LYS A 145 11.27 -11.38 -14.19
C LYS A 145 11.72 -12.85 -14.22
N THR A 146 12.21 -13.37 -13.10
CA THR A 146 12.69 -14.75 -12.98
C THR A 146 11.58 -15.76 -13.27
N ILE A 147 10.36 -15.55 -12.76
CA ILE A 147 9.26 -16.47 -12.99
C ILE A 147 8.84 -16.48 -14.44
N LEU A 148 8.74 -15.32 -15.11
CA LEU A 148 8.34 -15.32 -16.52
C LEU A 148 9.37 -16.02 -17.41
N LEU A 149 10.68 -15.86 -17.14
CA LEU A 149 11.72 -16.65 -17.79
C LEU A 149 11.56 -18.15 -17.52
N ASN A 150 11.20 -18.53 -16.30
CA ASN A 150 10.92 -19.92 -15.95
C ASN A 150 9.68 -20.46 -16.68
N LEU A 151 8.60 -19.67 -16.79
CA LEU A 151 7.38 -20.08 -17.51
C LEU A 151 7.67 -20.36 -18.99
N GLN A 152 8.50 -19.54 -19.64
CA GLN A 152 8.95 -19.78 -21.02
C GLN A 152 9.72 -21.10 -21.15
N ASN A 153 10.46 -21.48 -20.11
CA ASN A 153 11.18 -22.75 -20.01
C ASN A 153 10.35 -23.88 -19.37
N GLN A 154 9.03 -23.70 -19.23
CA GLN A 154 8.10 -24.67 -18.64
C GLN A 154 8.47 -25.12 -17.23
N LYS A 155 9.06 -24.22 -16.44
CA LYS A 155 9.41 -24.41 -15.03
C LYS A 155 8.56 -23.49 -14.16
N LEU A 156 8.16 -23.99 -13.01
CA LEU A 156 7.42 -23.22 -12.02
C LEU A 156 7.94 -23.56 -10.62
N PRO A 157 8.34 -22.58 -9.81
CA PRO A 157 8.86 -22.85 -8.48
C PRO A 157 7.75 -23.26 -7.51
N ASN A 158 8.11 -24.03 -6.48
CA ASN A 158 7.17 -24.66 -5.55
C ASN A 158 6.32 -23.67 -4.72
N TYR A 159 6.74 -22.41 -4.60
CA TYR A 159 5.96 -21.38 -3.92
C TYR A 159 4.81 -20.82 -4.77
N ILE A 160 4.73 -21.17 -6.06
CA ILE A 160 3.54 -20.90 -6.88
C ILE A 160 2.65 -22.14 -6.85
N LYS A 161 1.51 -22.02 -6.16
CA LYS A 161 0.54 -23.11 -5.98
C LYS A 161 -0.47 -23.13 -7.14
N ILE A 162 -0.28 -24.03 -8.10
CA ILE A 162 -1.16 -24.28 -9.24
C ILE A 162 -1.20 -25.80 -9.48
N ASP A 163 -2.37 -26.37 -9.70
CA ASP A 163 -2.50 -27.80 -10.01
C ASP A 163 -1.89 -28.15 -11.37
N ASN A 164 -1.62 -29.45 -11.60
CA ASN A 164 -0.91 -29.89 -12.79
C ASN A 164 -1.64 -29.60 -14.11
N ASN A 165 -2.97 -29.59 -14.13
CA ASN A 165 -3.72 -29.32 -15.35
C ASN A 165 -3.62 -27.83 -15.71
N ARG A 166 -3.80 -26.95 -14.73
CA ARG A 166 -3.66 -25.50 -14.91
C ARG A 166 -2.24 -25.07 -15.17
N LYS A 167 -1.26 -25.77 -14.60
CA LYS A 167 0.17 -25.55 -14.90
C LYS A 167 0.48 -25.83 -16.38
N LYS A 168 -0.03 -26.96 -16.92
CA LYS A 168 0.11 -27.28 -18.35
C LYS A 168 -0.55 -26.22 -19.23
N GLU A 169 -1.77 -25.80 -18.88
CA GLU A 169 -2.50 -24.74 -19.58
C GLU A 169 -1.74 -23.41 -19.58
N LEU A 170 -1.21 -23.00 -18.42
CA LEU A 170 -0.39 -21.80 -18.28
C LEU A 170 0.83 -21.85 -19.21
N PHE A 171 1.57 -22.95 -19.23
CA PHE A 171 2.74 -23.11 -20.10
C PHE A 171 2.38 -23.06 -21.58
N GLN A 172 1.27 -23.68 -21.98
CA GLN A 172 0.79 -23.64 -23.36
C GLN A 172 0.44 -22.20 -23.78
N LEU A 173 -0.30 -21.48 -22.95
CA LEU A 173 -0.69 -20.09 -23.24
C LEU A 173 0.53 -19.16 -23.25
N VAL A 174 1.44 -19.28 -22.28
CA VAL A 174 2.70 -18.50 -22.28
C VAL A 174 3.50 -18.77 -23.55
N LYS A 175 3.68 -20.03 -23.96
CA LYS A 175 4.39 -20.38 -25.20
C LYS A 175 3.71 -19.83 -26.45
N LYS A 176 2.37 -19.84 -26.48
CA LYS A 176 1.58 -19.33 -27.61
C LYS A 176 1.67 -17.81 -27.75
N TYR A 177 1.67 -17.07 -26.65
CA TYR A 177 1.56 -15.60 -26.66
C TYR A 177 2.87 -14.85 -26.40
N SER A 178 3.93 -15.47 -25.87
CA SER A 178 5.19 -14.77 -25.53
C SER A 178 5.90 -14.10 -26.72
N LYS A 179 5.61 -14.51 -27.96
CA LYS A 179 6.12 -13.87 -29.18
C LYS A 179 5.27 -12.70 -29.69
N LYS A 180 4.04 -12.58 -29.19
CA LYS A 180 3.04 -11.58 -29.63
C LYS A 180 2.72 -10.56 -28.54
N VAL A 181 2.90 -10.94 -27.28
CA VAL A 181 2.60 -10.14 -26.11
C VAL A 181 3.84 -10.11 -25.23
N ASP A 182 4.26 -8.92 -24.83
CA ASP A 182 5.26 -8.76 -23.79
C ASP A 182 4.58 -8.96 -22.42
N ILE A 183 4.47 -10.24 -22.05
CA ILE A 183 3.83 -10.66 -20.81
C ILE A 183 4.51 -10.01 -19.60
N PHE A 184 5.83 -9.77 -19.63
CA PHE A 184 6.54 -9.14 -18.52
C PHE A 184 6.17 -7.68 -18.37
N SER A 185 6.25 -6.92 -19.46
CA SER A 185 5.91 -5.49 -19.44
C SER A 185 4.44 -5.25 -19.07
N CYS A 186 3.53 -6.19 -19.38
CA CYS A 186 2.13 -6.09 -18.95
C CYS A 186 1.93 -6.54 -17.49
N PHE A 187 2.66 -7.57 -17.02
CA PHE A 187 2.47 -8.15 -15.69
C PHE A 187 3.18 -7.37 -14.57
N LEU A 188 4.35 -6.78 -14.86
CA LEU A 188 5.13 -6.06 -13.85
C LEU A 188 4.38 -4.86 -13.25
N PRO A 189 3.70 -3.99 -14.02
CA PRO A 189 2.95 -2.86 -13.45
C PRO A 189 1.89 -3.30 -12.44
N ILE A 190 1.17 -4.40 -12.73
CA ILE A 190 0.22 -5.02 -11.79
C ILE A 190 0.90 -5.42 -10.49
N MET A 191 2.06 -6.10 -10.59
CA MET A 191 2.79 -6.56 -9.42
C MET A 191 3.27 -5.40 -8.56
N ILE A 192 3.77 -4.33 -9.18
CA ILE A 192 4.22 -3.12 -8.50
C ILE A 192 3.06 -2.43 -7.79
N GLU A 193 1.91 -2.29 -8.44
CA GLU A 193 0.71 -1.74 -7.80
C GLU A 193 0.28 -2.59 -6.60
N SER A 194 0.21 -3.90 -6.77
CA SER A 194 -0.17 -4.83 -5.70
C SER A 194 0.77 -4.72 -4.50
N VAL A 195 2.07 -4.56 -4.73
CA VAL A 195 3.07 -4.43 -3.67
C VAL A 195 3.01 -3.05 -3.02
N ASN A 196 2.76 -1.98 -3.78
CA ASN A 196 2.54 -0.66 -3.19
C ASN A 196 1.30 -0.65 -2.28
N GLN A 197 0.20 -1.27 -2.72
CA GLN A 197 -0.98 -1.44 -1.86
C GLN A 197 -0.70 -2.31 -0.64
N SER A 198 0.11 -3.35 -0.78
CA SER A 198 0.54 -4.17 0.36
C SER A 198 1.44 -3.41 1.33
N ILE A 199 2.33 -2.55 0.84
CA ILE A 199 3.18 -1.68 1.66
C ILE A 199 2.30 -0.70 2.44
N ILE A 200 1.28 -0.11 1.80
CA ILE A 200 0.34 0.80 2.47
C ILE A 200 -0.52 0.06 3.50
N SER A 201 -1.02 -1.15 3.19
CA SER A 201 -1.95 -1.90 4.07
C SER A 201 -1.29 -2.69 5.20
N ASN A 202 -0.10 -3.27 4.99
CA ASN A 202 0.68 -3.92 6.05
C ASN A 202 1.53 -2.93 6.85
N ALA A 203 1.62 -1.68 6.41
CA ALA A 203 2.20 -0.64 7.23
C ALA A 203 1.26 -0.33 8.40
N GLY A 204 1.44 -1.03 9.52
CA GLY A 204 1.46 -0.37 10.83
C GLY A 204 2.71 0.50 10.96
N GLY A 205 2.98 1.33 9.94
CA GLY A 205 4.31 1.79 9.56
C GLY A 205 4.32 3.12 8.81
N ILE A 206 3.16 3.79 8.71
CA ILE A 206 3.19 5.23 8.46
C ILE A 206 3.67 5.90 9.76
N TYR A 207 4.23 7.10 9.66
CA TYR A 207 4.91 7.73 10.80
C TYR A 207 3.95 7.98 11.97
N GLU A 208 2.69 8.22 11.64
CA GLU A 208 1.53 8.34 12.50
C GLU A 208 1.35 7.08 13.37
N ASP A 209 1.41 5.88 12.80
CA ASP A 209 1.23 4.63 13.57
C ASP A 209 2.34 4.45 14.61
N ARG A 210 3.57 4.84 14.25
CA ARG A 210 4.71 4.80 15.17
C ARG A 210 4.53 5.78 16.32
N VAL A 211 3.91 6.94 16.05
CA VAL A 211 3.53 7.91 17.08
C VAL A 211 2.45 7.34 17.99
N LEU A 212 1.41 6.73 17.43
CA LEU A 212 0.35 6.07 18.20
C LEU A 212 0.92 4.99 19.13
N GLU A 213 1.78 4.12 18.61
CA GLU A 213 2.47 3.10 19.40
C GLU A 213 3.34 3.71 20.51
N LYS A 214 4.01 4.85 20.23
CA LYS A 214 4.77 5.58 21.26
C LYS A 214 3.86 6.09 22.36
N LEU A 215 2.71 6.70 22.04
CA LEU A 215 1.73 7.16 23.04
C LEU A 215 1.22 6.01 23.92
N ILE A 216 0.89 4.89 23.30
CA ILE A 216 0.48 3.68 24.03
C ILE A 216 1.62 3.19 24.93
N SER A 217 2.85 3.16 24.43
CA SER A 217 4.02 2.67 25.19
C SER A 217 4.34 3.52 26.43
N ILE A 218 4.01 4.81 26.42
CA ILE A 218 4.20 5.69 27.58
C ILE A 218 3.00 5.62 28.54
N GLY A 219 2.00 4.78 28.24
CA GLY A 219 0.87 4.46 29.08
C GLY A 219 -0.36 5.36 28.87
N ILE A 220 -0.53 5.95 27.68
CA ILE A 220 -1.81 6.56 27.29
C ILE A 220 -2.74 5.45 26.78
N PRO A 221 -3.92 5.23 27.40
CA PRO A 221 -4.86 4.22 26.94
C PRO A 221 -5.30 4.46 25.50
N LYS A 222 -5.40 3.42 24.68
CA LYS A 222 -5.86 3.54 23.29
C LYS A 222 -7.26 4.14 23.18
N SER A 223 -8.13 3.89 24.17
CA SER A 223 -9.47 4.47 24.26
C SER A 223 -9.47 5.99 24.40
N ASP A 224 -8.36 6.56 24.89
CA ASP A 224 -8.22 8.00 25.12
C ASP A 224 -7.55 8.71 23.94
N ILE A 225 -7.27 7.98 22.84
CA ILE A 225 -6.63 8.50 21.63
C ILE A 225 -7.63 8.44 20.48
N VAL A 226 -7.99 9.60 19.95
CA VAL A 226 -8.79 9.75 18.73
C VAL A 226 -7.82 9.97 17.57
N GLN A 227 -7.86 9.10 16.57
CA GLN A 227 -7.08 9.22 15.33
C GLN A 227 -7.95 9.82 14.24
N TYR A 228 -7.55 10.95 13.69
CA TYR A 228 -8.23 11.59 12.57
C TYR A 228 -7.55 11.16 11.27
N LYS A 229 -8.15 10.21 10.56
CA LYS A 229 -7.69 9.86 9.21
C LYS A 229 -8.32 10.84 8.22
N HIS A 230 -7.57 11.86 7.79
CA HIS A 230 -7.93 12.75 6.68
C HIS A 230 -9.26 13.52 6.83
N SER A 231 -9.75 13.72 8.06
CA SER A 231 -10.89 14.63 8.28
C SER A 231 -10.34 16.04 8.48
N GLU A 232 -10.43 16.88 7.45
CA GLU A 232 -10.31 18.33 7.59
C GLU A 232 -11.47 18.81 8.48
N VAL A 233 -11.21 18.92 9.78
CA VAL A 233 -12.08 19.64 10.70
C VAL A 233 -11.26 20.85 11.16
N GLY A 234 -11.53 22.01 10.55
CA GLY A 234 -10.84 23.26 10.85
C GLY A 234 -9.55 23.51 10.07
N SER A 235 -8.91 24.65 10.35
CA SER A 235 -7.73 25.18 9.64
C SER A 235 -6.39 24.55 10.09
N ILE A 236 -6.43 23.51 10.94
CA ILE A 236 -5.27 22.84 11.54
C ILE A 236 -5.47 21.32 11.46
N GLU A 237 -4.57 20.64 10.77
CA GLU A 237 -4.61 19.19 10.59
C GLU A 237 -4.07 18.48 11.84
N HIS A 238 -4.98 17.96 12.68
CA HIS A 238 -4.64 17.04 13.76
C HIS A 238 -4.57 15.61 13.22
N ASP A 239 -3.46 14.91 13.45
CA ASP A 239 -3.41 13.46 13.19
C ASP A 239 -3.99 12.69 14.37
N PHE A 240 -3.79 13.20 15.59
CA PHE A 240 -4.33 12.63 16.83
C PHE A 240 -4.77 13.73 17.79
N ILE A 241 -5.82 13.43 18.56
CA ILE A 241 -6.10 14.10 19.83
C ILE A 241 -6.13 13.03 20.92
N PHE A 242 -5.43 13.25 22.02
CA PHE A 242 -5.52 12.37 23.19
C PHE A 242 -5.82 13.14 24.48
N LYS A 243 -6.39 12.43 25.46
CA LYS A 243 -6.65 12.97 26.80
C LYS A 243 -5.63 12.45 27.81
N TYR A 244 -5.13 13.35 28.66
CA TYR A 244 -4.28 12.98 29.80
C TYR A 244 -4.45 14.00 30.93
N LYS A 245 -4.80 13.55 32.14
CA LYS A 245 -5.06 14.38 33.33
C LYS A 245 -5.99 15.58 33.05
N ASN A 246 -7.15 15.31 32.46
CA ASN A 246 -8.17 16.31 32.07
C ASN A 246 -7.70 17.37 31.06
N LYS A 247 -6.55 17.16 30.41
CA LYS A 247 -6.04 18.01 29.34
C LYS A 247 -6.15 17.30 28.00
N LYS A 248 -6.53 18.04 26.96
CA LYS A 248 -6.57 17.60 25.57
C LYS A 248 -5.26 17.98 24.87
N TRP A 249 -4.65 17.01 24.21
CA TRP A 249 -3.38 17.16 23.54
C TRP A 249 -3.57 16.88 22.05
N GLY A 250 -3.34 17.87 21.21
CA GLY A 250 -3.26 17.73 19.77
C GLY A 250 -1.87 17.25 19.35
N ILE A 251 -1.82 16.38 18.34
CA ILE A 251 -0.59 15.98 17.69
C ILE A 251 -0.73 16.20 16.19
N SER A 252 0.26 16.89 15.63
CA SER A 252 0.60 16.81 14.21
C SER A 252 1.92 16.06 14.06
N SER A 253 1.89 14.98 13.31
CA SER A 253 3.00 14.08 13.04
C SER A 253 3.39 14.19 11.58
N LYS A 254 4.61 14.67 11.31
CA LYS A 254 5.10 14.85 9.94
C LYS A 254 6.53 14.36 9.84
N ARG A 255 6.81 13.43 8.92
CA ARG A 255 8.20 12.98 8.67
C ARG A 255 9.13 14.13 8.29
N THR A 256 8.66 15.01 7.40
CA THR A 256 9.32 16.27 7.01
C THR A 256 8.33 17.41 7.13
N LEU A 257 8.80 18.57 7.57
CA LEU A 257 7.95 19.74 7.78
C LEU A 257 7.78 20.56 6.49
N ARG A 258 8.85 20.70 5.70
CA ARG A 258 8.95 21.57 4.51
C ARG A 258 8.39 22.97 4.82
N GLU A 259 7.44 23.47 4.04
CA GLU A 259 6.67 24.69 4.28
C GLU A 259 5.41 24.49 5.13
N ARG A 260 5.00 23.23 5.38
CA ARG A 260 3.73 22.90 6.03
C ARG A 260 3.66 23.34 7.50
N TYR A 261 4.79 23.59 8.15
CA TYR A 261 4.83 24.14 9.51
C TYR A 261 4.13 25.51 9.63
N LYS A 262 3.91 26.22 8.51
CA LYS A 262 3.15 27.47 8.50
C LYS A 262 1.69 27.30 8.91
N GLN A 263 1.13 26.09 8.78
CA GLN A 263 -0.25 25.78 9.21
C GLN A 263 -0.46 25.97 10.71
N TYR A 264 0.62 25.92 11.51
CA TYR A 264 0.55 26.17 12.95
C TYR A 264 0.21 27.62 13.32
N VAL A 265 0.28 28.58 12.39
CA VAL A 265 -0.14 29.97 12.66
C VAL A 265 -1.61 30.05 13.10
N ASN A 266 -2.46 29.17 12.56
CA ASN A 266 -3.88 29.14 12.85
C ASN A 266 -4.20 28.60 14.26
N LEU A 267 -3.21 28.03 14.99
CA LEU A 267 -3.40 27.52 16.35
C LEU A 267 -3.78 28.60 17.35
N LEU A 268 -3.35 29.84 17.13
CA LEU A 268 -3.72 30.95 18.01
C LEU A 268 -5.24 31.23 18.00
N GLU A 269 -5.95 30.72 17.00
CA GLU A 269 -7.40 30.89 16.83
C GLU A 269 -8.20 29.63 17.24
N ASN A 270 -7.53 28.53 17.59
CA ASN A 270 -8.18 27.24 17.87
C ASN A 270 -8.13 26.87 19.38
N ASN A 271 -9.32 26.69 19.98
CA ASN A 271 -9.50 26.32 21.39
C ASN A 271 -9.75 24.81 21.63
N GLU A 272 -9.56 23.95 20.62
CA GLU A 272 -9.90 22.51 20.71
C GLU A 272 -8.93 21.71 21.61
N THR A 273 -7.69 22.18 21.78
CA THR A 273 -6.64 21.47 22.53
C THR A 273 -5.92 22.40 23.51
N ASP A 274 -5.61 21.90 24.71
CA ASP A 274 -4.80 22.63 25.71
C ASP A 274 -3.32 22.68 25.33
N PHE A 275 -2.84 21.67 24.58
CA PHE A 275 -1.46 21.54 24.13
C PHE A 275 -1.41 21.06 22.70
N MET A 276 -0.41 21.53 21.95
CA MET A 276 -0.12 21.05 20.60
C MET A 276 1.31 20.54 20.50
N PHE A 277 1.46 19.33 19.97
CA PHE A 277 2.75 18.72 19.66
C PHE A 277 2.96 18.61 18.15
N ALA A 278 4.14 19.04 17.70
CA ALA A 278 4.68 18.70 16.40
C ALA A 278 5.70 17.58 16.58
N ILE A 279 5.36 16.36 16.17
CA ILE A 279 6.27 15.21 16.20
C ILE A 279 6.85 15.01 14.81
N THR A 280 8.18 15.03 14.68
CA THR A 280 8.84 14.97 13.37
C THR A 280 10.18 14.22 13.42
N LEU A 281 10.61 13.67 12.28
CA LEU A 281 11.99 13.19 12.17
C LEU A 281 12.98 14.38 12.20
N GLY A 282 12.56 15.53 11.70
CA GLY A 282 13.31 16.79 11.76
C GLY A 282 14.53 16.87 10.85
N THR A 283 14.59 16.06 9.80
CA THR A 283 15.69 16.10 8.80
C THR A 283 15.78 17.46 8.10
N ASP A 284 14.69 18.23 8.06
CA ASP A 284 14.62 19.57 7.49
C ASP A 284 14.32 20.67 8.53
N LEU A 285 14.43 20.35 9.82
CA LEU A 285 14.17 21.28 10.93
C LEU A 285 15.39 22.17 11.18
N THR A 286 15.28 23.45 10.87
CA THR A 286 16.30 24.46 11.20
C THR A 286 15.96 25.18 12.52
N PRO A 287 16.93 25.81 13.20
CA PRO A 287 16.66 26.61 14.39
C PRO A 287 15.63 27.72 14.16
N SER A 288 15.63 28.34 12.97
CA SER A 288 14.64 29.35 12.59
C SER A 288 13.22 28.75 12.54
N LYS A 289 13.04 27.64 11.80
CA LYS A 289 11.75 26.92 11.75
C LYS A 289 11.28 26.51 13.13
N ALA A 290 12.17 25.96 13.96
CA ALA A 290 11.86 25.53 15.31
C ALA A 290 11.37 26.68 16.19
N LYS A 291 12.07 27.83 16.15
CA LYS A 291 11.65 29.04 16.89
C LYS A 291 10.28 29.54 16.44
N THR A 292 10.01 29.56 15.14
CA THR A 292 8.70 29.94 14.61
C THR A 292 7.59 29.01 15.11
N ILE A 293 7.77 27.70 15.02
CA ILE A 293 6.78 26.72 15.49
C ILE A 293 6.52 26.89 16.99
N VAL A 294 7.59 27.02 17.79
CA VAL A 294 7.48 27.23 19.24
C VAL A 294 6.81 28.56 19.61
N SER A 295 6.99 29.61 18.80
CA SER A 295 6.31 30.90 19.02
C SER A 295 4.78 30.81 18.91
N PHE A 296 4.26 29.79 18.22
CA PHE A 296 2.82 29.48 18.18
C PHE A 296 2.36 28.57 19.33
N GLY A 297 3.18 28.42 20.39
CA GLY A 297 2.86 27.59 21.55
C GLY A 297 3.07 26.08 21.34
N VAL A 298 3.44 25.65 20.14
CA VAL A 298 3.65 24.24 19.79
C VAL A 298 4.94 23.71 20.41
N LYS A 299 4.87 22.55 21.06
CA LYS A 299 6.07 21.82 21.50
C LYS A 299 6.52 20.87 20.40
N ILE A 300 7.82 20.82 20.15
CA ILE A 300 8.38 19.99 19.09
C ILE A 300 9.03 18.77 19.72
N PHE A 301 8.71 17.58 19.21
CA PHE A 301 9.45 16.36 19.49
C PHE A 301 10.16 15.90 18.22
N VAL A 302 11.47 15.82 18.26
CA VAL A 302 12.31 15.47 17.10
C VAL A 302 13.05 14.15 17.31
N ALA A 303 13.43 13.47 16.23
CA ALA A 303 14.23 12.25 16.30
C ALA A 303 15.47 12.43 17.19
N PRO A 304 15.86 11.43 18.00
CA PRO A 304 16.92 11.59 19.00
C PRO A 304 18.27 11.95 18.37
N GLU A 305 18.55 11.43 17.18
CA GLU A 305 19.77 11.71 16.43
C GLU A 305 19.86 13.18 16.01
N ILE A 306 18.75 13.75 15.52
CA ILE A 306 18.69 15.18 15.16
C ILE A 306 18.85 16.05 16.41
N TYR A 307 18.14 15.72 17.49
CA TYR A 307 18.26 16.47 18.75
C TYR A 307 19.70 16.47 19.27
N LYS A 308 20.32 15.28 19.34
CA LYS A 308 21.68 15.09 19.86
C LYS A 308 22.73 15.81 19.02
N ASN A 309 22.59 15.80 17.70
CA ASN A 309 23.60 16.35 16.79
C ASN A 309 23.50 17.87 16.58
N ASN A 310 22.40 18.51 16.98
CA ASN A 310 22.19 19.94 16.78
C ASN A 310 22.11 20.71 18.12
N LYS A 311 23.24 21.28 18.54
CA LYS A 311 23.36 22.04 19.80
C LYS A 311 22.44 23.27 19.85
N ASP A 312 22.11 23.88 18.71
CA ASP A 312 21.26 25.06 18.69
C ASP A 312 19.79 24.70 18.87
N LEU A 313 19.34 23.54 18.37
CA LEU A 313 18.01 23.03 18.68
C LEU A 313 17.85 22.72 20.17
N GLN A 314 18.89 22.21 20.83
CA GLN A 314 18.86 21.89 22.27
C GLN A 314 18.67 23.12 23.17
N LYS A 315 19.01 24.33 22.68
CA LYS A 315 18.82 25.59 23.41
C LYS A 315 17.39 26.12 23.32
N ILE A 316 16.55 25.59 22.43
CA ILE A 316 15.19 26.10 22.19
C ILE A 316 14.24 25.51 23.24
N LYS A 317 13.72 26.38 24.13
CA LYS A 317 12.68 25.99 25.11
C LYS A 317 11.45 25.48 24.35
N GLY A 318 10.97 24.29 24.70
CA GLY A 318 9.82 23.67 24.04
C GLY A 318 10.16 22.75 22.87
N LEU A 319 11.44 22.53 22.58
CA LEU A 319 11.92 21.49 21.69
C LEU A 319 12.54 20.34 22.50
N TYR A 320 12.15 19.12 22.18
CA TYR A 320 12.53 17.91 22.89
C TYR A 320 12.94 16.80 21.90
N SER A 321 13.74 15.85 22.37
CA SER A 321 13.89 14.55 21.71
C SER A 321 12.62 13.70 21.92
N THR A 322 12.26 12.88 20.95
CA THR A 322 11.17 11.88 21.07
C THR A 322 11.40 10.86 22.19
N THR A 323 12.65 10.64 22.61
CA THR A 323 12.95 9.84 23.83
C THR A 323 12.45 10.50 25.11
N GLN A 324 12.26 11.82 25.10
CA GLN A 324 11.71 12.58 26.21
C GLN A 324 10.18 12.61 26.20
N LEU A 325 9.51 12.07 25.18
CA LEU A 325 8.05 11.91 25.20
C LEU A 325 7.70 10.83 26.21
N THR A 326 7.36 11.24 27.43
CA THR A 326 7.05 10.37 28.59
C THR A 326 5.99 11.03 29.46
N LYS A 327 5.29 10.27 30.32
CA LYS A 327 4.33 10.84 31.30
C LYS A 327 4.96 11.90 32.19
N LYS A 328 6.23 11.75 32.59
CA LYS A 328 6.96 12.75 33.39
C LYS A 328 7.08 14.09 32.65
N THR A 329 7.32 14.06 31.35
CA THR A 329 7.37 15.27 30.52
C THR A 329 5.99 15.90 30.37
N LEU A 330 4.94 15.10 30.16
CA LEU A 330 3.56 15.60 30.14
C LEU A 330 3.18 16.27 31.47
N ASP A 331 3.50 15.62 32.59
CA ASP A 331 3.26 16.16 33.93
C ASP A 331 3.98 17.48 34.18
N LYS A 332 5.22 17.61 33.69
CA LYS A 332 5.98 18.86 33.76
C LYS A 332 5.30 19.96 32.96
N LEU A 333 4.86 19.66 31.74
CA LEU A 333 4.20 20.63 30.86
C LEU A 333 2.86 21.11 31.44
N ILE A 334 2.10 20.24 32.11
CA ILE A 334 0.88 20.62 32.84
C ILE A 334 1.18 21.61 33.95
N LYS A 335 2.27 21.41 34.71
CA LYS A 335 2.68 22.31 35.78
C LYS A 335 3.18 23.67 35.28
N GLU A 336 3.65 23.77 34.04
CA GLU A 336 4.11 25.04 33.45
C GLU A 336 2.94 25.94 33.00
N LEU A 337 1.70 25.43 32.97
CA LEU A 337 0.48 26.18 32.65
C LEU A 337 -0.24 26.74 33.88
N ILE A 338 0.11 26.23 35.07
CA ILE A 338 -0.37 26.71 36.37
C ILE A 338 0.67 27.69 36.90
#